data_AF-A0A3M0MGJ1-F1
#
_entry.id   AF-A0A3M0MGJ1-F1
#
_cell.length_a   1.000
_cell.length_b   1.000
_cell.length_c   1.000
_cell.angle_alpha   90.00
_cell.angle_beta   90.00
_cell.angle_gamma   90.00
#
_symmetry.space_group_name_H-M   'P 1'
#
loop_
_entity.id
_entity.type
_entity.pdbx_description
1 polymer ?
#
loop_
_entity_poly.entity_id
_entity_poly.type
_entity_poly.pdbx_seq_one_letter_code
_entity_poly.pdbx_strand_id
1 'polypeptide(L)' 'MRPGVRADTGGPAWAEAVRPIYEWFKPNVGGGEGAFNTLTEAVALAGEEINAARAADIR' A
#
# COMPACT_ATOMS: atom_id res chain seq x y z
N MET A 1 -4.99 19.73 19.97
CA MET A 1 -4.37 18.43 19.64
C MET A 1 -4.72 18.11 18.19
N ARG A 2 -3.80 18.23 17.25
CA ARG A 2 -4.02 17.62 15.93
C ARG A 2 -3.92 16.11 16.16
N PRO A 3 -4.93 15.30 15.82
CA PRO A 3 -4.80 13.85 15.90
C PRO A 3 -3.58 13.48 15.08
N GLY A 4 -2.60 12.82 15.71
CA GLY A 4 -1.44 12.30 15.00
C GLY A 4 -1.94 11.47 13.83
N VAL A 5 -1.35 11.69 12.65
CA VAL A 5 -1.51 10.80 11.50
C VAL A 5 -1.25 9.39 12.02
N ARG A 6 -2.32 8.59 12.14
CA ARG A 6 -2.22 7.24 12.66
C ARG A 6 -1.31 6.45 11.73
N ALA A 7 -0.49 5.58 12.31
CA ALA A 7 0.43 4.69 11.60
C ALA A 7 -0.28 3.64 10.70
N ASP A 8 -1.61 3.76 10.54
CA ASP A 8 -2.50 2.86 9.80
C ASP A 8 -3.12 3.54 8.57
N THR A 9 -2.60 4.67 8.09
CA THR A 9 -3.16 5.40 6.94
C THR A 9 -3.16 4.64 5.61
N GLY A 10 -2.70 3.38 5.59
CA GLY A 10 -2.90 2.41 4.50
C GLY A 10 -3.87 1.26 4.83
N GLY A 11 -4.58 1.30 5.96
CA GLY A 11 -5.51 0.26 6.42
C GLY A 11 -6.76 0.12 5.54
N PRO A 12 -7.60 -0.90 5.78
CA PRO A 12 -8.74 -1.24 4.91
C PRO A 12 -9.71 -0.07 4.66
N ALA A 13 -9.87 0.84 5.63
CA ALA A 13 -10.67 2.05 5.45
C ALA A 13 -10.10 3.02 4.40
N TRP A 14 -8.77 3.13 4.32
CA TRP A 14 -8.11 3.92 3.27
C TRP A 14 -8.19 3.20 1.92
N ALA A 15 -7.96 1.88 1.89
CA ALA A 15 -8.07 1.09 0.66
C ALA A 15 -9.47 1.19 0.02
N GLU A 16 -10.53 1.10 0.84
CA GLU A 16 -11.91 1.32 0.39
C GLU A 16 -12.15 2.75 -0.12
N ALA A 17 -11.62 3.76 0.58
CA ALA A 17 -11.78 5.17 0.19
C ALA A 17 -11.09 5.48 -1.15
N VAL A 18 -9.96 4.84 -1.46
CA VAL A 18 -9.25 5.04 -2.73
C VAL A 18 -9.70 4.08 -3.83
N ARG A 19 -10.62 3.14 -3.56
CA ARG A 19 -11.14 2.18 -4.55
C ARG A 19 -11.54 2.77 -5.89
N PRO A 20 -12.33 3.84 -5.94
CA PRO A 20 -12.74 4.42 -7.21
C PRO A 20 -11.56 4.85 -8.08
N ILE A 21 -10.42 5.21 -7.48
CA ILE A 21 -9.24 5.71 -8.21
C ILE A 21 -8.56 4.56 -8.94
N TYR A 22 -8.30 3.43 -8.28
CA TYR A 22 -7.64 2.31 -8.93
C TYR A 22 -8.56 1.54 -9.89
N GLU A 23 -9.86 1.49 -9.61
CA GLU A 23 -10.88 0.96 -10.53
C GLU A 23 -10.92 1.74 -11.85
N TRP A 24 -10.78 3.07 -11.80
CA TRP A 24 -10.65 3.89 -13.00
C TRP A 24 -9.26 3.73 -13.66
N PHE A 25 -8.18 3.76 -12.88
CA PHE A 25 -6.82 3.73 -13.40
C PHE A 25 -6.53 2.47 -14.24
N LYS A 26 -6.88 1.29 -13.73
CA LYS A 26 -6.55 -0.01 -14.35
C LYS A 26 -6.97 -0.14 -15.83
N PRO A 27 -8.22 0.18 -16.22
CA PRO A 27 -8.64 0.11 -17.63
C PRO A 27 -8.35 1.38 -18.44
N ASN A 28 -8.16 2.55 -17.82
CA ASN A 28 -8.03 3.83 -18.54
C ASN A 28 -6.58 4.25 -18.82
N VAL A 29 -5.60 3.63 -18.15
CA VAL A 29 -4.18 3.85 -18.39
C VAL A 29 -3.62 2.65 -19.15
N GLY A 30 -2.84 2.90 -20.21
CA GLY A 30 -2.17 1.83 -20.96
C GLY A 30 -1.27 0.99 -20.04
N GLY A 31 -1.55 -0.30 -19.93
CA GLY A 31 -0.85 -1.20 -19.01
C GLY A 31 -1.18 -0.96 -17.52
N GLY A 32 -2.25 -0.23 -17.20
CA GLY A 32 -2.61 0.19 -15.85
C GLY A 32 -2.79 -0.97 -14.88
N GLU A 33 -3.40 -2.07 -15.32
CA GLU A 33 -3.51 -3.28 -14.49
C GLU A 33 -2.15 -3.87 -14.12
N GLY A 34 -1.24 -4.01 -15.09
CA GLY A 34 0.11 -4.50 -14.86
C GLY A 34 0.90 -3.60 -13.92
N ALA A 35 0.87 -2.28 -14.17
CA ALA A 35 1.54 -1.31 -13.32
C ALA A 35 1.02 -1.33 -11.87
N PHE A 36 -0.31 -1.41 -11.68
CA PHE A 36 -0.92 -1.50 -10.37
C PHE A 36 -0.48 -2.76 -9.61
N ASN A 37 -0.47 -3.91 -10.28
CA ASN A 37 -0.07 -5.17 -9.68
C ASN A 37 1.42 -5.14 -9.29
N THR A 38 2.31 -4.69 -10.18
CA THR A 38 3.75 -4.58 -9.88
C THR A 38 4.03 -3.65 -8.68
N LEU A 39 3.35 -2.51 -8.60
CA LEU A 39 3.50 -1.60 -7.45
C LEU A 39 3.00 -2.24 -6.16
N THR A 40 1.89 -2.97 -6.21
CA THR A 40 1.34 -3.68 -5.04
C THR A 40 2.29 -4.77 -4.55
N GLU A 41 2.86 -5.55 -5.47
CA GLU A 41 3.87 -6.58 -5.16
C GLU A 41 5.12 -5.97 -4.54
N ALA A 42 5.66 -4.89 -5.12
CA ALA A 42 6.83 -4.20 -4.59
C ALA A 42 6.62 -3.69 -3.16
N VAL A 43 5.43 -3.15 -2.86
CA VAL A 43 5.08 -2.70 -1.50
C VAL A 43 4.97 -3.87 -0.52
N ALA A 44 4.39 -4.99 -0.95
CA ALA A 44 4.31 -6.19 -0.12
C ALA A 44 5.72 -6.71 0.26
N LEU A 45 6.61 -6.83 -0.72
CA LEU A 45 8.00 -7.26 -0.51
C LEU A 45 8.76 -6.30 0.42
N ALA A 46 8.68 -4.99 0.18
CA ALA A 46 9.30 -4.00 1.06
C ALA A 46 8.74 -4.07 2.50
N GLY A 47 7.44 -4.35 2.64
CA GLY A 47 6.80 -4.57 3.93
C GLY A 47 7.36 -5.79 4.67
N GLU A 48 7.58 -6.89 3.97
CA GLU A 48 8.23 -8.09 4.53
C GLU A 48 9.66 -7.81 4.99
N GLU A 49 10.46 -7.13 4.17
CA GLU A 49 11.84 -6.75 4.50
C GLU A 49 11.91 -5.85 5.75
N ILE A 50 11.05 -4.83 5.83
CA ILE A 50 10.97 -3.93 7.00
C ILE A 50 10.57 -4.70 8.25
N ASN A 51 9.58 -5.59 8.16
CA ASN A 51 9.12 -6.39 9.30
C ASN A 51 10.20 -7.37 9.76
N ALA A 52 10.93 -8.00 8.83
CA ALA A 52 12.07 -8.86 9.15
C ALA A 52 13.18 -8.08 9.87
N ALA A 53 13.53 -6.89 9.38
CA ALA A 53 14.51 -6.01 10.00
C ALA A 53 14.09 -5.59 11.42
N ARG A 54 12.82 -5.21 11.63
CA ARG A 54 12.29 -4.88 12.97
C ARG A 54 12.29 -6.07 13.92
N ALA A 55 11.95 -7.26 13.42
CA ALA A 55 11.97 -8.48 14.23
C ALA A 55 13.40 -8.88 14.64
N ALA A 56 14.40 -8.55 13.83
CA ALA A 56 15.81 -8.75 14.16
C ALA A 56 16.31 -7.75 15.20
N ASP A 57 15.84 -6.50 15.16
CA ASP A 57 16.23 -5.42 16.09
C ASP A 57 15.67 -5.61 17.52
N ILE A 58 14.52 -6.27 17.65
CA ILE A 58 13.83 -6.51 18.94
C ILE A 58 14.29 -7.83 19.62
N ARG A 59 15.26 -8.54 19.04
CA ARG A 59 15.85 -9.77 19.60
C ARG A 59 17.16 -9.49 20.33
#